data_AF-A0A151IZF1-F1
#
_entry.id   AF-A0A151IZF1-F1
#
_cell.length_a   1.000
_cell.length_b   1.000
_cell.length_c   1.000
_cell.angle_alpha   90.00
_cell.angle_beta   90.00
_cell.angle_gamma   90.00
#
_symmetry.space_group_name_H-M   'P 1'
#
loop_
_entity.id
_entity.type
_entity.pdbx_description
1 polymer ?
#
loop_
_entity_poly.entity_id
_entity_poly.type
_entity_poly.pdbx_seq_one_letter_code
_entity_poly.pdbx_strand_id
1 'polypeptide(L)'
;MNACVRFIFDLRRDEHISPFYDRLGWLNADDRRVYLMCCLLFSILRSGSPSYLASNFHFLSSTRTTSRASLLDLAVPSCRTTSYQKSFLSTASSLWNSLPLSIRESNSMSSFKRGLFSHLRRRASACDRGMS
;
A
#
# COMPACT_ATOMS: atom_id res chain seq x y z
N MET A 1 5.79 -8.09 15.92
CA MET A 1 5.06 -9.01 15.01
C MET A 1 5.82 -10.32 14.85
N ASN A 2 7.08 -10.27 14.43
CA ASN A 2 7.91 -11.47 14.26
C ASN A 2 8.03 -12.26 15.58
N ALA A 3 8.32 -11.59 16.70
CA ALA A 3 8.34 -12.24 18.00
C ALA A 3 7.03 -12.97 18.36
N CYS A 4 5.87 -12.38 18.03
CA CYS A 4 4.57 -12.99 18.29
C CYS A 4 4.36 -14.26 17.45
N VAL A 5 4.72 -14.22 16.16
CA VAL A 5 4.62 -15.40 15.28
C VAL A 5 5.56 -16.51 15.75
N ARG A 6 6.78 -16.16 16.15
CA ARG A 6 7.73 -17.11 16.74
C ARG A 6 7.19 -17.75 18.02
N PHE A 7 6.55 -16.97 18.88
CA PHE A 7 5.94 -17.48 20.11
C PHE A 7 4.76 -18.42 19.83
N ILE A 8 3.89 -18.09 18.87
CA ILE A 8 2.71 -18.91 18.55
C ILE A 8 3.09 -20.29 18.00
N PHE A 9 4.13 -20.35 17.15
CA PHE A 9 4.57 -21.59 16.50
C PHE A 9 5.82 -22.21 17.11
N ASP A 10 6.30 -21.69 18.25
CA ASP A 10 7.51 -22.13 18.93
C ASP A 10 8.75 -22.21 18.00
N LEU A 11 8.96 -21.16 17.20
CA LEU A 11 9.98 -21.15 16.15
C LEU A 11 11.37 -20.82 16.68
N ARG A 12 12.36 -21.60 16.24
CA ARG A 12 13.77 -21.32 16.52
C ARG A 12 14.24 -20.03 15.88
N ARG A 13 15.17 -19.31 16.50
CA ARG A 13 15.62 -17.95 16.09
C ARG A 13 16.02 -17.82 14.62
N ASP A 14 16.56 -18.88 14.03
CA ASP A 14 17.06 -19.03 12.67
C ASP A 14 15.99 -19.45 11.63
N GLU A 15 14.80 -19.84 12.08
CA GLU A 15 13.76 -20.36 11.21
C GLU A 15 13.07 -19.25 10.39
N HIS A 16 12.76 -19.55 9.12
CA HIS A 16 12.11 -18.60 8.21
C HIS A 16 10.66 -18.33 8.62
N ILE A 17 10.36 -17.06 8.93
CA ILE A 17 9.09 -16.67 9.53
C ILE A 17 7.96 -16.43 8.52
N SER A 18 8.31 -16.19 7.25
CA SER A 18 7.35 -15.84 6.19
C SER A 18 6.19 -16.83 5.99
N PRO A 19 6.40 -18.17 5.94
CA PRO A 19 5.30 -19.13 5.74
C PRO A 19 4.27 -19.10 6.89
N PHE A 20 4.69 -18.66 8.08
CA PHE A 20 3.82 -18.58 9.24
C PHE A 20 2.87 -17.37 9.21
N TYR A 21 3.19 -16.32 8.46
CA TYR A 21 2.22 -15.23 8.22
C TYR A 21 1.05 -15.72 7.39
N ASP A 22 1.28 -16.54 6.37
CA ASP A 22 0.21 -17.09 5.54
C ASP A 22 -0.69 -18.03 6.34
N ARG A 23 -0.10 -18.86 7.22
CA ARG A 23 -0.86 -19.73 8.12
C ARG A 23 -1.73 -18.95 9.11
N LEU A 24 -1.27 -17.79 9.58
CA LEU A 24 -2.06 -16.89 10.44
C LEU A 24 -3.05 -16.00 9.66
N GLY A 25 -2.94 -15.98 8.33
CA GLY A 25 -3.65 -15.02 7.48
C GLY A 25 -3.24 -13.57 7.74
N TRP A 26 -2.01 -13.34 8.23
CA TRP A 26 -1.46 -12.01 8.51
C TRP A 26 -0.70 -11.47 7.29
N LEU A 27 -0.59 -10.15 7.18
CA LEU A 27 0.36 -9.54 6.25
C LEU A 27 1.77 -9.60 6.84
N ASN A 28 2.75 -9.86 5.97
CA ASN A 28 4.17 -9.66 6.30
C ASN A 28 4.45 -8.17 6.61
N ALA A 29 5.64 -7.87 7.14
CA ALA A 29 5.99 -6.53 7.57
C ALA A 29 5.96 -5.50 6.42
N ASP A 30 6.43 -5.87 5.23
CA ASP A 30 6.50 -5.00 4.06
C ASP A 30 5.11 -4.66 3.52
N ASP A 31 4.25 -5.66 3.35
CA ASP A 31 2.86 -5.45 2.93
C ASP A 31 2.06 -4.70 4.00
N ARG A 32 2.37 -4.89 5.30
CA ARG A 32 1.75 -4.10 6.36
C ARG A 32 2.15 -2.62 6.28
N ARG A 33 3.40 -2.32 5.90
CA ARG A 33 3.85 -0.94 5.65
C ARG A 33 3.06 -0.32 4.48
N VAL A 34 2.91 -1.06 3.38
CA VAL A 34 2.11 -0.62 2.21
C VAL A 34 0.64 -0.40 2.61
N TYR A 35 0.07 -1.33 3.39
CA TYR A 35 -1.30 -1.25 3.88
C TYR A 35 -1.54 0.04 4.69
N LEU A 36 -0.67 0.33 5.66
CA LEU A 36 -0.78 1.51 6.49
C LEU A 36 -0.60 2.81 5.69
N MET A 37 0.38 2.85 4.78
CA MET A 37 0.59 4.00 3.90
C MET A 37 -0.64 4.30 3.03
N CYS A 38 -1.20 3.28 2.38
CA CYS A 38 -2.37 3.46 1.52
C CYS A 38 -3.63 3.83 2.33
N CYS A 39 -3.81 3.27 3.53
CA CYS A 39 -4.91 3.64 4.41
C CYS A 39 -4.80 5.10 4.87
N LEU A 40 -3.59 5.54 5.22
CA LEU A 40 -3.34 6.93 5.58
C LEU A 40 -3.62 7.85 4.40
N LEU A 41 -3.12 7.51 3.21
CA LEU A 41 -3.38 8.27 1.98
C LEU A 41 -4.89 8.35 1.69
N PHE A 42 -5.62 7.24 1.75
CA PHE A 42 -7.07 7.23 1.54
C PHE A 42 -7.79 8.13 2.55
N SER A 43 -7.35 8.13 3.81
CA SER A 43 -7.87 9.03 4.84
C SER A 43 -7.63 10.49 4.47
N ILE A 44 -6.42 10.83 4.03
CA ILE A 44 -6.04 12.20 3.64
C ILE A 44 -6.87 12.64 2.43
N LEU A 45 -6.98 11.80 1.39
CA LEU A 45 -7.73 12.14 0.18
C LEU A 45 -9.23 12.36 0.45
N ARG A 46 -9.80 11.61 1.41
CA ARG A 46 -11.22 11.72 1.74
C ARG A 46 -11.55 12.83 2.73
N SER A 47 -10.71 13.01 3.75
CA SER A 47 -10.96 14.00 4.81
C SER A 47 -10.35 15.36 4.52
N GLY A 48 -9.38 15.45 3.60
CA GLY A 48 -8.57 16.65 3.39
C GLY A 48 -7.64 16.97 4.55
N SER A 49 -7.47 16.04 5.50
CA SER A 49 -6.73 16.28 6.75
C SER A 49 -5.55 15.30 6.90
N PRO A 50 -4.38 15.79 7.36
CA PRO A 50 -4.08 17.19 7.66
C PRO A 50 -3.88 18.01 6.38
N SER A 51 -4.32 19.26 6.39
CA SER A 51 -4.35 20.14 5.20
C SER A 51 -2.97 20.32 4.55
N TYR A 52 -1.92 20.42 5.37
CA TYR A 52 -0.55 20.55 4.88
C TYR A 52 -0.06 19.33 4.10
N LEU A 53 -0.62 18.13 4.34
CA LEU A 53 -0.33 16.95 3.53
C LEU A 53 -1.26 16.87 2.33
N ALA A 54 -2.55 17.11 2.54
CA ALA A 54 -3.57 17.02 1.51
C ALA A 54 -3.26 17.94 0.31
N SER A 55 -2.74 19.14 0.57
CA SER A 55 -2.35 20.10 -0.47
C SER A 55 -1.24 19.61 -1.41
N ASN A 56 -0.49 18.57 -1.05
CA ASN A 56 0.55 17.99 -1.91
C ASN A 56 0.02 16.92 -2.87
N PHE A 57 -1.20 16.41 -2.65
CA PHE A 57 -1.79 15.37 -3.48
C PHE A 57 -2.69 15.99 -4.55
N HIS A 58 -2.35 15.75 -5.82
CA HIS A 58 -3.13 16.22 -6.95
C HIS A 58 -3.50 15.05 -7.86
N PHE A 59 -4.77 14.99 -8.27
CA PHE A 59 -5.21 14.01 -9.27
C PHE A 59 -4.79 14.45 -10.67
N LEU A 60 -4.35 13.50 -11.50
CA LEU A 60 -3.97 13.76 -12.89
C LEU A 60 -5.11 14.33 -13.73
N SER A 61 -6.36 13.98 -13.42
CA SER A 61 -7.56 14.55 -14.03
C SER A 61 -7.62 16.08 -13.93
N SER A 62 -7.04 16.66 -12.88
CA SER A 62 -6.99 18.12 -12.69
C SER A 62 -5.91 18.82 -13.52
N THR A 63 -4.97 18.08 -14.12
CA THR A 63 -3.75 18.67 -14.72
C THR A 63 -3.51 18.22 -16.16
N ARG A 64 -3.93 17.02 -16.56
CA ARG A 64 -3.68 16.47 -17.90
C ARG A 64 -4.83 15.59 -18.38
N THR A 65 -5.40 15.96 -19.52
CA THR A 65 -6.28 15.10 -20.34
C THR A 65 -5.43 14.16 -21.19
N THR A 66 -4.86 13.11 -20.59
CA THR A 66 -4.24 12.02 -21.36
C THR A 66 -5.15 10.80 -21.35
N SER A 67 -5.42 10.24 -22.53
CA SER A 67 -6.34 9.10 -22.75
C SER A 67 -5.99 7.79 -22.03
N ARG A 68 -4.85 7.74 -21.33
CA ARG A 68 -4.34 6.57 -20.61
C ARG A 68 -4.35 6.72 -19.08
N ALA A 69 -4.65 7.89 -18.54
CA ALA A 69 -4.69 8.12 -17.10
C ALA A 69 -6.12 7.91 -16.57
N SER A 70 -6.28 7.14 -15.50
CA SER A 70 -7.56 7.04 -14.80
C SER A 70 -7.84 8.34 -14.04
N LEU A 71 -9.11 8.72 -13.88
CA LEU A 71 -9.49 9.93 -13.14
C LEU A 71 -9.01 9.93 -11.68
N LEU A 72 -8.68 8.74 -11.15
CA LEU A 72 -8.22 8.50 -9.79
C LEU A 72 -6.70 8.32 -9.68
N ASP A 73 -5.94 8.53 -10.77
CA ASP A 73 -4.48 8.51 -10.70
C ASP A 73 -3.97 9.79 -10.03
N LEU A 74 -3.01 9.64 -9.11
CA LEU A 74 -2.30 10.74 -8.47
C LEU A 74 -1.08 11.14 -9.28
N ALA A 75 -0.83 12.45 -9.39
CA ALA A 75 0.40 12.98 -9.95
C ALA A 75 1.59 12.55 -9.07
N VAL A 76 2.50 11.77 -9.65
CA VAL A 76 3.73 11.37 -8.96
C VAL A 76 4.79 12.44 -9.22
N PRO A 77 5.28 13.15 -8.19
CA PRO A 77 6.31 14.17 -8.38
C PRO A 77 7.62 13.52 -8.83
N SER A 78 8.14 13.94 -9.98
CA SER A 78 9.44 13.50 -10.49
C SER A 78 10.55 14.34 -9.86
N CYS A 79 11.29 13.76 -8.92
CA CYS A 79 12.43 14.44 -8.28
C CYS A 79 13.75 13.74 -8.56
N ARG A 80 14.82 14.55 -8.64
CA ARG A 80 16.18 14.09 -8.94
C ARG A 80 16.87 13.42 -7.73
N THR A 81 16.43 13.70 -6.51
CA THR A 81 17.06 13.16 -5.29
C THR A 81 16.39 11.87 -4.84
N THR A 82 17.21 10.87 -4.51
CA THR A 82 16.76 9.56 -4.02
C THR A 82 15.96 9.66 -2.71
N SER A 83 16.31 10.60 -1.84
CA SER A 83 15.58 10.88 -0.59
C SER A 83 14.15 11.34 -0.85
N TYR A 84 13.93 12.19 -1.86
CA TYR A 84 12.58 12.65 -2.19
C TYR A 84 11.79 11.56 -2.93
N GLN A 85 12.44 10.77 -3.80
CA GLN A 85 11.78 9.62 -4.44
C GLN A 85 11.23 8.63 -3.41
N LYS A 86 11.94 8.47 -2.28
CA LYS A 86 11.54 7.65 -1.13
C LYS A 86 10.67 8.39 -0.10
N SER A 87 10.25 9.62 -0.39
CA SER A 87 9.34 10.37 0.48
C SER A 87 7.96 9.72 0.54
N PHE A 88 7.19 10.08 1.56
CA PHE A 88 5.80 9.64 1.70
C PHE A 88 4.98 9.98 0.46
N LEU A 89 5.07 11.21 -0.06
CA LEU A 89 4.30 11.68 -1.20
C LEU A 89 4.55 10.85 -2.46
N SER A 90 5.82 10.71 -2.84
CA SER A 90 6.23 9.96 -4.04
C SER A 90 5.84 8.48 -3.92
N THR A 91 6.18 7.85 -2.80
CA THR A 91 5.93 6.42 -2.58
C THR A 91 4.43 6.12 -2.49
N ALA A 92 3.66 6.92 -1.74
CA ALA A 92 2.23 6.71 -1.58
C ALA A 92 1.48 6.94 -2.90
N SER A 93 1.85 7.94 -3.69
CA SER A 93 1.23 8.21 -5.00
C SER A 93 1.51 7.07 -5.99
N SER A 94 2.75 6.58 -6.03
CA SER A 94 3.12 5.44 -6.87
C SER A 94 2.38 4.16 -6.45
N LEU A 95 2.35 3.86 -5.16
CA LEU A 95 1.61 2.71 -4.62
C LEU A 95 0.12 2.82 -4.94
N TRP A 96 -0.49 3.99 -4.73
CA TRP A 96 -1.89 4.22 -5.05
C TRP A 96 -2.21 3.93 -6.52
N ASN A 97 -1.38 4.45 -7.44
CA ASN A 97 -1.58 4.23 -8.88
C ASN A 97 -1.39 2.76 -9.29
N SER A 98 -0.59 2.00 -8.53
CA SER A 98 -0.42 0.55 -8.75
C SER A 98 -1.62 -0.28 -8.28
N LEU A 99 -2.54 0.30 -7.49
CA LEU A 99 -3.71 -0.42 -6.99
C LEU A 99 -4.76 -0.60 -8.10
N PRO A 100 -5.45 -1.77 -8.12
CA PRO A 100 -6.63 -1.97 -8.94
C PRO A 100 -7.67 -0.88 -8.73
N LEU A 101 -8.31 -0.45 -9.82
CA LEU A 101 -9.34 0.60 -9.80
C LEU A 101 -10.48 0.27 -8.82
N SER A 102 -10.91 -1.00 -8.77
CA SER A 102 -11.96 -1.48 -7.88
C SER A 102 -11.69 -1.25 -6.39
N ILE A 103 -10.41 -1.17 -5.99
CA ILE A 103 -10.04 -0.84 -4.61
C ILE A 103 -10.05 0.67 -4.41
N ARG A 104 -9.54 1.44 -5.39
CA ARG A 104 -9.47 2.90 -5.34
C ARG A 104 -10.85 3.55 -5.33
N GLU A 105 -11.83 2.96 -6.02
CA GLU A 105 -13.23 3.40 -6.05
C GLU A 105 -14.02 3.07 -4.77
N SER A 106 -13.36 2.60 -3.71
CA SER A 106 -14.05 2.25 -2.46
C SER A 106 -14.77 3.44 -1.83
N ASN A 107 -16.09 3.30 -1.61
CA ASN A 107 -16.92 4.34 -1.02
C ASN A 107 -16.80 4.46 0.51
N SER A 108 -16.09 3.57 1.20
CA SER A 108 -15.86 3.64 2.66
C SER A 108 -14.44 3.21 3.03
N MET A 109 -13.93 3.75 4.15
CA MET A 109 -12.64 3.31 4.72
C MET A 109 -12.65 1.81 5.03
N SER A 110 -13.77 1.29 5.51
CA SER A 110 -13.92 -0.14 5.83
C SER A 110 -13.84 -1.02 4.59
N SER A 111 -14.50 -0.63 3.49
CA SER A 111 -14.43 -1.35 2.22
C SER A 111 -13.02 -1.28 1.63
N PHE A 112 -12.39 -0.11 1.67
CA PHE A 112 -11.02 0.08 1.21
C PHE A 112 -10.03 -0.83 1.96
N LYS A 113 -10.07 -0.80 3.30
CA LYS A 113 -9.22 -1.64 4.16
C LYS A 113 -9.36 -3.12 3.83
N ARG A 114 -10.58 -3.63 3.70
CA ARG A 114 -10.82 -5.04 3.34
C ARG A 114 -10.29 -5.38 1.95
N GLY A 115 -10.59 -4.55 0.94
CA GLY A 115 -10.14 -4.76 -0.44
C GLY A 115 -8.62 -4.75 -0.56
N LEU A 116 -7.98 -3.76 0.07
CA LEU A 116 -6.52 -3.63 0.09
C LEU A 116 -5.85 -4.80 0.81
N PHE A 117 -6.36 -5.20 1.98
CA PHE A 117 -5.83 -6.35 2.72
C PHE A 117 -5.86 -7.64 1.88
N SER A 118 -7.00 -7.90 1.23
CA SER A 118 -7.15 -9.06 0.33
C SER A 118 -6.21 -8.99 -0.88
N HIS A 119 -6.01 -7.81 -1.46
CA HIS A 119 -5.09 -7.61 -2.58
C HIS A 119 -3.63 -7.86 -2.19
N LEU A 120 -3.17 -7.27 -1.09
CA LEU A 120 -1.79 -7.43 -0.62
C LEU A 120 -1.48 -8.88 -0.23
N ARG A 121 -2.44 -9.56 0.43
CA ARG A 121 -2.28 -10.98 0.78
C ARG A 121 -2.12 -11.86 -0.46
N ARG A 122 -2.91 -11.61 -1.53
CA ARG A 122 -2.76 -12.35 -2.80
C ARG A 122 -1.42 -12.10 -3.48
N ARG A 123 -0.87 -10.88 -3.35
CA ARG A 123 0.44 -10.52 -3.90
C ARG A 123 1.58 -11.29 -3.21
N ALA A 124 1.53 -11.41 -1.88
CA ALA A 124 2.50 -12.19 -1.11
C ALA A 124 2.54 -13.66 -1.55
N SER A 125 1.37 -14.31 -1.66
CA SER A 125 1.27 -15.72 -2.08
C SER A 125 1.65 -15.98 -3.55
N ALA A 126 1.81 -14.93 -4.37
CA ALA A 126 2.30 -15.05 -5.74
C ALA A 126 3.83 -14.98 -5.80
N CYS A 127 4.46 -14.17 -4.94
CA CYS A 127 5.93 -14.02 -4.89
C CYS A 127 6.62 -15.29 -4.36
N ASP A 128 6.03 -15.95 -3.36
CA ASP A 128 6.62 -17.14 -2.72
C ASP A 128 6.64 -18.38 -3.66
N ARG A 129 5.81 -18.37 -4.72
CA ARG A 129 5.77 -19.42 -5.75
C ARG A 129 6.81 -19.25 -6.87
N GLY A 130 7.54 -18.13 -6.89
CA GLY A 130 8.56 -17.83 -7.90
C GLY A 130 10.01 -18.08 -7.46
N MET A 131 10.22 -18.66 -6.26
CA MET A 131 11.55 -18.92 -5.68
C MET A 131 11.83 -20.42 -5.53
N SER A 132 11.41 -21.24 -6.50
CA SER A 132 11.80 -22.64 -6.66
C SER A 132 12.67 -22.82 -7.90
#